data_AF-A0A2Z6U2G9-F1
#
_entry.id   AF-A0A2Z6U2G9-F1
#
_cell.length_a   1.000
_cell.length_b   1.000
_cell.length_c   1.000
_cell.angle_alpha   90.00
_cell.angle_beta   90.00
_cell.angle_gamma   90.00
#
_symmetry.space_group_name_H-M   'P 1'
#
loop_
_entity.id
_entity.type
_entity.pdbx_description
1 polymer ?
#
loop_
_entity_poly.entity_id
_entity_poly.type
_entity_poly.pdbx_seq_one_letter_code
_entity_poly.pdbx_strand_id
1 'polypeptide(L)'
;MSTGMPFLEVVPNNKALTTDPKTVLCLKLDANTDVVLGDRPVFGAAVTIKDDLSSLVNTIISPDVVIGWVNYAQLSKLGCTSKAQYFDAQDYVVNNENQLSFKQPVKIISVKSKLDDSKEILEFVCL
;
A
#
# COMPACT_ATOMS: atom_id res chain seq x y z
N MET A 1 -6.61 -12.71 53.53
CA MET A 1 -6.72 -11.41 52.83
C MET A 1 -5.59 -11.38 51.81
N SER A 2 -5.90 -11.69 50.54
CA SER A 2 -4.90 -11.82 49.48
C SER A 2 -4.91 -10.56 48.64
N THR A 3 -3.76 -9.88 48.59
CA THR A 3 -3.52 -8.64 47.84
C THR A 3 -3.55 -8.91 46.35
N GLY A 4 -4.51 -8.31 45.65
CA GLY A 4 -4.63 -8.38 44.19
C GLY A 4 -3.47 -7.65 43.52
N MET A 5 -2.78 -8.34 42.61
CA MET A 5 -1.86 -7.71 41.67
C MET A 5 -2.65 -6.97 40.58
N PRO A 6 -2.21 -5.78 40.13
CA PRO A 6 -2.81 -5.15 38.97
C PRO A 6 -2.42 -5.96 37.72
N PHE A 7 -3.44 -6.50 37.04
CA PHE A 7 -3.29 -6.96 35.66
C PHE A 7 -2.89 -5.76 34.80
N LEU A 8 -1.72 -5.83 34.17
CA LEU A 8 -1.39 -4.96 33.05
C LEU A 8 -2.36 -5.31 31.92
N GLU A 9 -3.35 -4.46 31.66
CA GLU A 9 -4.11 -4.51 30.41
C GLU A 9 -3.13 -4.30 29.26
N VAL A 10 -2.85 -5.39 28.54
CA VAL A 10 -2.27 -5.31 27.20
C VAL A 10 -3.34 -4.64 26.35
N VAL A 11 -3.23 -3.33 26.15
CA VAL A 11 -4.00 -2.63 25.12
C VAL A 11 -3.54 -3.22 23.78
N PRO A 12 -4.38 -3.99 23.06
CA PRO A 12 -4.07 -4.25 21.67
C PRO A 12 -4.23 -2.89 21.01
N ASN A 13 -3.12 -2.24 20.70
CA ASN A 13 -3.10 -1.02 19.89
C ASN A 13 -3.38 -1.38 18.42
N ASN A 14 -4.41 -2.20 18.20
CA ASN A 14 -5.09 -2.32 16.94
C ASN A 14 -6.02 -1.11 16.88
N LYS A 15 -5.45 0.07 16.63
CA LYS A 15 -6.21 1.10 15.94
C LYS A 15 -6.59 0.47 14.61
N ALA A 16 -7.76 -0.17 14.56
CA ALA A 16 -8.45 -0.41 13.32
C ALA A 16 -8.41 0.92 12.59
N LEU A 17 -7.74 0.94 11.45
CA LEU A 17 -7.50 2.13 10.69
C LEU A 17 -8.87 2.55 10.15
N THR A 18 -9.59 3.38 10.91
CA THR A 18 -10.84 4.00 10.48
C THR A 18 -10.46 5.06 9.46
N THR A 19 -10.11 4.59 8.27
CA THR A 19 -10.03 5.43 7.10
C THR A 19 -11.45 5.84 6.78
N ASP A 20 -11.72 7.14 6.89
CA ASP A 20 -12.94 7.70 6.35
C ASP A 20 -12.99 7.30 4.86
N PRO A 21 -14.06 6.67 4.35
CA PRO A 21 -14.16 6.19 2.97
C PRO A 21 -14.05 7.31 1.91
N LYS A 22 -13.78 8.56 2.32
CA LYS A 22 -13.44 9.69 1.46
C LYS A 22 -11.96 10.05 1.44
N THR A 23 -11.12 9.34 2.18
CA THR A 23 -9.69 9.64 2.29
C THR A 23 -8.97 9.16 1.04
N VAL A 24 -8.45 10.09 0.24
CA VAL A 24 -7.53 9.76 -0.85
C VAL A 24 -6.18 9.42 -0.25
N LEU A 25 -5.71 8.21 -0.56
CA LEU A 25 -4.41 7.67 -0.19
C LEU A 25 -3.53 7.63 -1.43
N CYS A 26 -2.24 7.94 -1.26
CA CYS A 26 -1.22 7.82 -2.27
C CYS A 26 -0.26 6.71 -1.87
N LEU A 27 -0.09 5.71 -2.74
CA LEU A 27 0.97 4.73 -2.57
C LEU A 27 2.29 5.37 -3.02
N LYS A 28 3.26 5.40 -2.13
CA LYS A 28 4.56 6.05 -2.32
C LYS A 28 5.71 5.15 -1.89
N LEU A 29 6.83 5.27 -2.57
CA LEU A 29 8.08 4.57 -2.26
C LEU A 29 9.17 5.54 -1.78
N ASP A 30 10.13 5.03 -1.01
CA ASP A 30 11.34 5.78 -0.67
C ASP A 30 12.12 6.17 -1.94
N ALA A 31 12.75 7.35 -1.94
CA ALA A 31 13.47 7.91 -3.09
C ALA A 31 14.56 6.96 -3.64
N ASN A 32 15.18 6.15 -2.79
CA ASN A 32 16.23 5.20 -3.17
C ASN A 32 15.69 3.83 -3.60
N THR A 33 14.37 3.64 -3.62
CA THR A 33 13.78 2.40 -4.11
C THR A 33 13.81 2.40 -5.62
N ASP A 34 14.34 1.32 -6.20
CA ASP A 34 14.27 1.10 -7.64
C ASP A 34 12.88 0.59 -8.02
N VAL A 35 12.23 1.32 -8.92
CA VAL A 35 10.83 1.09 -9.28
C VAL A 35 10.72 1.17 -10.80
N VAL A 36 10.13 0.13 -11.36
CA VAL A 36 9.88 0.03 -12.80
C VAL A 36 8.41 -0.25 -13.05
N LEU A 37 7.93 0.16 -14.24
CA LEU A 37 6.60 -0.21 -14.72
C LEU A 37 6.74 -1.42 -15.65
N GLY A 38 5.87 -2.41 -15.54
CA GLY A 38 5.88 -3.57 -16.44
C GLY A 38 4.73 -4.54 -16.20
N ASP A 39 4.50 -5.43 -17.16
CA ASP A 39 3.44 -6.45 -17.13
C ASP A 39 3.80 -7.67 -16.26
N ARG A 40 5.07 -7.79 -15.86
CA ARG A 40 5.67 -8.92 -15.14
C ARG A 40 6.78 -8.45 -14.21
N PRO A 41 7.13 -9.23 -13.16
CA PRO A 41 8.27 -8.90 -12.30
C PRO A 41 9.56 -8.73 -13.12
N VAL A 42 10.25 -7.61 -12.93
CA VAL A 42 11.52 -7.33 -13.59
C VAL A 42 12.67 -7.67 -12.67
N PHE A 43 13.57 -8.55 -13.13
CA PHE A 43 14.78 -8.90 -12.38
C PHE A 43 15.70 -7.68 -12.24
N GLY A 44 16.17 -7.42 -11.02
CA GLY A 44 17.01 -6.27 -10.69
C GLY A 44 16.25 -5.06 -10.12
N ALA A 45 14.94 -4.97 -10.34
CA ALA A 45 14.11 -3.93 -9.72
C ALA A 45 13.67 -4.34 -8.31
N ALA A 46 13.54 -3.37 -7.40
CA ALA A 46 13.01 -3.62 -6.07
C ALA A 46 11.48 -3.76 -6.08
N VAL A 47 10.82 -2.90 -6.85
CA VAL A 47 9.36 -2.93 -7.06
C VAL A 47 9.05 -2.83 -8.55
N THR A 48 8.18 -3.70 -9.05
CA THR A 48 7.58 -3.57 -10.37
C THR A 48 6.10 -3.23 -10.18
N ILE A 49 5.64 -2.11 -10.73
CA ILE A 49 4.22 -1.75 -10.73
C ILE A 49 3.62 -2.10 -12.08
N LYS A 50 2.42 -2.65 -12.07
CA LYS A 50 1.73 -3.06 -13.30
C LYS A 50 1.44 -1.81 -14.16
N ASP A 51 1.86 -1.82 -15.41
CA ASP A 51 1.82 -0.65 -16.31
C ASP A 51 0.41 -0.33 -16.82
N ASP A 52 -0.44 -1.35 -16.92
CA ASP A 52 -1.84 -1.22 -17.30
C ASP A 52 -2.75 -0.63 -16.20
N LEU A 53 -2.27 -0.39 -14.98
CA LEU A 53 -3.06 0.24 -13.91
C LEU A 53 -3.64 1.60 -14.32
N SER A 54 -2.93 2.32 -15.20
CA SER A 54 -3.40 3.59 -15.76
C SER A 54 -4.73 3.45 -16.53
N SER A 55 -4.98 2.30 -17.16
CA SER A 55 -6.24 1.98 -17.82
C SER A 55 -7.39 1.70 -16.85
N LEU A 56 -7.06 1.44 -15.57
CA LEU A 56 -7.99 1.10 -14.50
C LEU A 56 -8.37 2.32 -13.64
N VAL A 57 -7.96 3.53 -14.02
CA VAL A 57 -8.37 4.76 -13.34
C VAL A 57 -9.89 4.90 -13.35
N ASN A 58 -10.46 5.32 -12.21
CA ASN A 58 -11.89 5.39 -11.91
C ASN A 58 -12.63 4.04 -11.88
N THR A 59 -11.94 2.91 -11.98
CA THR A 59 -12.53 1.59 -11.81
C THR A 59 -12.38 1.10 -10.35
N ILE A 60 -13.27 0.20 -9.95
CA ILE A 60 -13.17 -0.50 -8.67
C ILE A 60 -12.30 -1.75 -8.87
N ILE A 61 -11.23 -1.83 -8.11
CA ILE A 61 -10.32 -2.96 -8.07
C ILE A 61 -10.69 -3.81 -6.87
N SER A 62 -10.99 -5.09 -7.12
CA SER A 62 -11.24 -6.06 -6.06
C SER A 62 -9.96 -6.33 -5.25
N PRO A 63 -10.11 -6.78 -3.99
CA PRO A 63 -9.03 -7.47 -3.29
C PRO A 63 -8.50 -8.60 -4.17
N ASP A 64 -7.23 -8.95 -3.99
CA ASP A 64 -6.54 -10.02 -4.75
C ASP A 64 -6.15 -9.69 -6.19
N VAL A 65 -6.61 -8.56 -6.76
CA VAL A 65 -6.08 -8.10 -8.04
C VAL A 65 -4.63 -7.67 -7.88
N VAL A 66 -3.74 -8.30 -8.64
CA VAL A 66 -2.31 -7.98 -8.64
C VAL A 66 -2.07 -6.61 -9.25
N ILE A 67 -1.51 -5.71 -8.46
CA ILE A 67 -1.13 -4.35 -8.86
C ILE A 67 0.37 -4.20 -9.11
N GLY A 68 1.16 -5.20 -8.75
CA GLY A 68 2.59 -5.19 -8.94
C GLY A 68 3.29 -6.33 -8.23
N TRP A 69 4.61 -6.24 -8.19
CA TRP A 69 5.50 -7.22 -7.59
C TRP A 69 6.60 -6.55 -6.79
N VAL A 70 7.03 -7.20 -5.73
CA VAL A 70 8.18 -6.78 -4.92
C VAL A 70 9.23 -7.87 -4.89
N ASN A 71 10.49 -7.50 -4.99
CA ASN A 71 11.57 -8.43 -4.69
C ASN A 71 11.60 -8.67 -3.16
N TYR A 72 11.92 -9.89 -2.72
CA TYR A 72 11.82 -10.48 -1.37
C TYR A 72 12.21 -9.60 -0.16
N ALA A 73 12.84 -8.45 -0.36
CA ALA A 73 13.46 -7.67 0.69
C ALA A 73 12.63 -6.49 1.28
N GLN A 74 11.63 -5.87 0.61
CA GLN A 74 11.33 -4.45 0.94
C GLN A 74 9.88 -3.95 0.85
N LEU A 75 8.89 -4.64 1.44
CA LEU A 75 7.60 -3.96 1.70
C LEU A 75 7.72 -2.83 2.74
N SER A 76 8.76 -2.85 3.58
CA SER A 76 9.04 -1.80 4.59
C SER A 76 9.31 -0.42 4.00
N LYS A 77 9.46 -0.30 2.67
CA LYS A 77 9.72 0.95 1.97
C LYS A 77 8.47 1.56 1.31
N LEU A 78 7.33 0.87 1.41
CA LEU A 78 6.05 1.37 0.92
C LEU A 78 5.35 2.15 2.02
N GLY A 79 4.91 3.35 1.67
CA GLY A 79 4.07 4.19 2.50
C GLY A 79 2.77 4.51 1.80
N CYS A 80 1.69 4.56 2.57
CA CYS A 80 0.45 5.19 2.12
C CYS A 80 0.41 6.59 2.74
N THR A 81 0.24 7.63 1.93
CA THR A 81 0.11 9.01 2.44
C THR A 81 -1.26 9.57 2.11
N SER A 82 -1.86 10.29 3.06
CA SER A 82 -2.93 11.25 2.75
C SER A 82 -2.44 12.66 3.04
N LYS A 83 -3.22 13.70 2.72
CA LYS A 83 -2.86 15.14 2.61
C LYS A 83 -1.94 15.76 3.68
N ALA A 84 -1.66 15.09 4.81
CA ALA A 84 -0.55 15.39 5.72
C ALA A 84 -0.14 14.20 6.64
N GLN A 85 -0.58 12.96 6.36
CA GLN A 85 -0.42 11.83 7.27
C GLN A 85 0.18 10.63 6.56
N TYR A 86 1.15 9.99 7.22
CA TYR A 86 1.72 8.72 6.80
C TYR A 86 0.97 7.56 7.45
N PHE A 87 0.75 6.52 6.67
CA PHE A 87 0.15 5.26 7.08
C PHE A 87 1.02 4.10 6.62
N ASP A 88 0.98 3.00 7.38
CA ASP A 88 1.68 1.78 7.00
C ASP A 88 0.99 1.19 5.75
N ALA A 89 1.77 0.93 4.70
CA ALA A 89 1.24 0.31 3.49
C ALA A 89 0.66 -1.08 3.77
N GLN A 90 1.17 -1.77 4.80
CA GLN A 90 0.66 -3.07 5.22
C GLN A 90 -0.79 -3.01 5.66
N ASP A 91 -1.33 -1.86 6.05
CA ASP A 91 -2.76 -1.75 6.41
C ASP A 91 -3.68 -1.78 5.18
N TYR A 92 -3.14 -1.56 3.99
CA TYR A 92 -3.91 -1.43 2.74
C TYR A 92 -3.49 -2.39 1.63
N VAL A 93 -2.25 -2.85 1.65
CA VAL A 93 -1.64 -3.70 0.63
C VAL A 93 -1.15 -4.98 1.29
N VAL A 94 -1.39 -6.09 0.62
CA VAL A 94 -0.84 -7.40 0.98
C VAL A 94 0.26 -7.79 0.01
N ASN A 95 1.24 -8.50 0.55
CA ASN A 95 2.27 -9.17 -0.23
C ASN A 95 2.05 -10.68 -0.10
N ASN A 96 1.69 -11.34 -1.20
CA ASN A 96 1.59 -12.78 -1.28
C ASN A 96 2.50 -13.30 -2.39
N GLU A 97 3.48 -14.14 -2.05
CA GLU A 97 4.44 -14.70 -3.03
C GLU A 97 5.05 -13.64 -3.96
N ASN A 98 5.48 -12.50 -3.40
CA ASN A 98 6.02 -11.34 -4.12
C ASN A 98 5.02 -10.52 -4.94
N GLN A 99 3.74 -10.85 -4.90
CA GLN A 99 2.67 -10.09 -5.58
C GLN A 99 2.04 -9.10 -4.62
N LEU A 100 1.89 -7.86 -5.08
CA LEU A 100 1.15 -6.81 -4.38
C LEU A 100 -0.31 -6.82 -4.82
N SER A 101 -1.23 -6.79 -3.86
CA SER A 101 -2.65 -6.55 -4.09
C SER A 101 -3.25 -5.75 -2.93
N PHE A 102 -4.43 -5.17 -3.12
CA PHE A 102 -5.11 -4.43 -2.04
C PHE A 102 -5.80 -5.39 -1.07
N LYS A 103 -5.83 -5.02 0.22
CA LYS A 103 -6.54 -5.75 1.28
C LYS A 103 -8.06 -5.67 1.18
N GLN A 104 -8.56 -4.61 0.55
CA GLN A 104 -9.97 -4.30 0.42
C GLN A 104 -10.24 -3.71 -0.97
N PRO A 105 -11.49 -3.66 -1.43
CA PRO A 105 -11.80 -3.03 -2.69
C PRO A 105 -11.37 -1.55 -2.66
N VAL A 106 -10.78 -1.08 -3.75
CA VAL A 106 -10.38 0.32 -3.87
C VAL A 106 -10.83 0.89 -5.20
N LYS A 107 -11.07 2.20 -5.24
CA LYS A 107 -11.18 2.95 -6.49
C LYS A 107 -9.87 3.65 -6.78
N ILE A 108 -9.25 3.36 -7.92
CA ILE A 108 -8.07 4.10 -8.39
C ILE A 108 -8.51 5.49 -8.84
N ILE A 109 -7.86 6.53 -8.34
CA ILE A 109 -8.12 7.94 -8.67
C ILE A 109 -7.14 8.44 -9.71
N SER A 110 -5.87 8.10 -9.55
CA SER A 110 -4.82 8.47 -10.49
C SER A 110 -3.68 7.45 -10.47
N VAL A 111 -2.96 7.33 -11.57
CA VAL A 111 -1.74 6.51 -11.68
C VAL A 111 -0.69 7.37 -12.36
N LYS A 112 0.50 7.45 -11.79
CA LYS A 112 1.61 8.20 -12.36
C LYS A 112 2.25 7.36 -13.47
N SER A 113 2.13 7.84 -14.70
CA SER A 113 2.72 7.20 -15.88
C SER A 113 4.24 7.38 -15.97
N LYS A 114 4.81 8.28 -15.16
CA LYS A 114 6.25 8.50 -15.02
C LYS A 114 6.55 8.58 -13.53
N LEU A 115 7.46 7.72 -13.08
CA LEU A 115 7.94 7.72 -11.70
C LEU A 115 8.97 8.84 -11.59
N ASP A 116 8.51 10.01 -11.17
CA ASP A 116 9.37 11.15 -10.86
C ASP A 116 10.06 10.96 -9.49
N ASP A 117 10.86 11.94 -9.08
CA ASP A 117 11.59 11.92 -7.81
C ASP A 117 10.65 11.84 -6.59
N SER A 118 9.36 12.15 -6.75
CA SER A 118 8.38 12.04 -5.68
C SER A 118 8.00 10.60 -5.37
N LYS A 119 8.28 9.66 -6.30
CA LYS A 119 7.98 8.21 -6.21
C LYS A 119 6.53 7.92 -5.78
N GLU A 120 5.63 8.85 -6.07
CA GLU A 120 4.20 8.64 -6.01
C GLU A 120 3.82 7.71 -7.15
N ILE A 121 3.09 6.65 -6.84
CA ILE A 121 2.77 5.60 -7.81
C ILE A 121 1.34 5.75 -8.28
N LEU A 122 0.40 5.76 -7.32
CA LEU A 122 -1.02 5.83 -7.60
C LEU A 122 -1.76 6.41 -6.41
N GLU A 123 -2.86 7.10 -6.68
CA GLU A 123 -3.83 7.55 -5.69
C GLU A 123 -5.06 6.66 -5.74
N PHE A 124 -5.60 6.32 -4.57
CA PHE A 124 -6.76 5.45 -4.43
C PHE A 124 -7.61 5.83 -3.22
N VAL A 125 -8.84 5.33 -3.20
CA VAL A 125 -9.77 5.45 -2.08
C VAL A 125 -10.26 4.05 -1.72
N CYS A 126 -10.24 3.70 -0.45
CA CYS A 126 -10.80 2.45 0.05
C CYS A 126 -12.33 2.51 0.13
N LEU A 127 -12.99 1.38 -0.17
CA LEU A 127 -14.45 1.26 -0.25
C LEU A 127 -15.02 0.41 0.88
#